data_AF-A0A974PHF5-F1
#
_entry.id   AF-A0A974PHF5-F1
#
_cell.length_a   1.000
_cell.length_b   1.000
_cell.length_c   1.000
_cell.angle_alpha   90.00
_cell.angle_beta   90.00
_cell.angle_gamma   90.00
#
_symmetry.space_group_name_H-M   'P 1'
#
loop_
_entity.id
_entity.type
_entity.pdbx_description
1 polymer ?
#
loop_
_entity_poly.entity_id
_entity_poly.type
_entity_poly.pdbx_seq_one_letter_code
_entity_poly.pdbx_strand_id
1 'polypeptide(L)'
;MMNLSSLPELDRRRTQTTIESMLEKYRIFKTVTFEAKEAGITYSYSERFHGPTHTITDQTAAIAAHNVDVPAARRAYCAALDSVVDRLDKREQQLVRERYMRRDEVYDYTVYNHVFDPPVSKDTYVKIRSKAFYKMALALTDLGLLSLDSLMKNGSSMKQEELMSKGLPSVY
;
A
#
# COMPACT_ATOMS: atom_id res chain seq x y z
N MET A 1 -16.09 16.63 -17.42
CA MET A 1 -16.53 16.12 -16.09
C MET A 1 -16.55 14.60 -16.17
N MET A 2 -15.72 13.90 -15.38
CA MET A 2 -15.76 12.44 -15.33
C MET A 2 -16.99 12.00 -14.51
N ASN A 3 -17.87 11.21 -15.13
CA ASN A 3 -19.09 10.70 -14.50
C ASN A 3 -18.75 9.71 -13.38
N LEU A 4 -19.17 10.04 -12.14
CA LEU A 4 -18.92 9.27 -10.92
C LEU A 4 -19.62 7.89 -10.90
N SER A 5 -20.56 7.64 -11.81
CA SER A 5 -21.41 6.43 -11.87
C SER A 5 -20.76 5.18 -12.47
N SER A 6 -19.52 5.28 -12.98
CA SER A 6 -18.82 4.15 -13.64
C SER A 6 -17.61 3.62 -12.86
N LEU A 7 -17.33 4.18 -11.69
CA LEU A 7 -16.16 3.80 -10.91
C LEU A 7 -16.45 2.58 -10.01
N PRO A 8 -15.48 1.66 -9.83
CA PRO A 8 -15.69 0.45 -9.05
C PRO A 8 -15.96 0.77 -7.57
N GLU A 9 -16.93 0.06 -6.97
CA GLU A 9 -17.19 0.12 -5.53
C GLU A 9 -16.11 -0.64 -4.76
N LEU A 10 -15.16 0.12 -4.22
CA LEU A 10 -14.10 -0.39 -3.35
C LEU A 10 -14.61 -0.54 -1.90
N ASP A 11 -14.22 -1.62 -1.23
CA ASP A 11 -14.46 -1.77 0.21
C ASP A 11 -13.62 -0.75 0.97
N ARG A 12 -14.30 0.17 1.64
CA ARG A 12 -13.69 1.27 2.37
C ARG A 12 -12.73 0.81 3.47
N ARG A 13 -13.06 -0.25 4.21
CA ARG A 13 -12.22 -0.71 5.33
C ARG A 13 -10.97 -1.38 4.80
N ARG A 14 -11.13 -2.27 3.81
CA ARG A 14 -9.99 -2.95 3.16
C ARG A 14 -9.04 -1.94 2.50
N THR A 15 -9.60 -1.03 1.71
CA THR A 15 -8.83 0.04 1.04
C THR A 15 -8.05 0.88 2.03
N GLN A 16 -8.67 1.24 3.16
CA GLN A 16 -8.00 1.97 4.22
C GLN A 16 -6.82 1.18 4.79
N THR A 17 -7.03 -0.06 5.22
CA THR A 17 -5.97 -0.89 5.82
C THR A 17 -4.82 -1.13 4.84
N THR A 18 -5.12 -1.38 3.57
CA THR A 18 -4.08 -1.61 2.55
C THR A 18 -3.24 -0.36 2.32
N ILE A 19 -3.86 0.81 2.18
CA ILE A 19 -3.13 2.07 1.98
C ILE A 19 -2.34 2.45 3.23
N GLU A 20 -2.91 2.27 4.43
CA GLU A 20 -2.20 2.50 5.68
C GLU A 20 -0.95 1.62 5.79
N SER A 21 -1.05 0.33 5.44
CA SER A 21 0.10 -0.59 5.40
C SER A 21 1.16 -0.15 4.37
N MET A 22 0.76 0.34 3.20
CA MET A 22 1.69 0.88 2.20
C MET A 22 2.42 2.13 2.69
N LEU A 23 1.69 3.05 3.34
CA LEU A 23 2.27 4.27 3.90
C LEU A 23 3.15 3.99 5.12
N GLU A 24 2.85 2.96 5.90
CA GLU A 24 3.72 2.45 6.95
C GLU A 24 5.03 1.91 6.36
N LYS A 25 4.96 1.06 5.31
CA LYS A 25 6.14 0.57 4.58
C LYS A 25 6.97 1.72 4.01
N TYR A 26 6.31 2.76 3.49
CA TYR A 26 6.96 3.99 3.05
C TYR A 26 7.75 4.68 4.17
N ARG A 27 7.15 4.84 5.36
CA ARG A 27 7.82 5.44 6.53
C ARG A 27 9.04 4.62 6.94
N ILE A 28 8.93 3.29 6.94
CA ILE A 28 10.04 2.38 7.23
C ILE A 28 11.16 2.61 6.22
N PHE A 29 10.87 2.65 4.92
CA PHE A 29 11.88 2.86 3.88
C PHE A 29 12.57 4.22 3.94
N LYS A 30 11.87 5.28 4.37
CA LYS A 30 12.47 6.62 4.55
C LYS A 30 13.27 6.74 5.86
N THR A 31 12.96 5.92 6.88
CA THR A 31 13.59 6.02 8.21
C THR A 31 14.74 5.03 8.40
N VAL A 32 14.60 3.82 7.87
CA VAL A 32 15.55 2.72 8.08
C VAL A 32 16.57 2.71 6.94
N THR A 33 17.84 2.91 7.30
CA THR A 33 18.97 2.78 6.37
C THR A 33 19.06 1.34 5.85
N PHE A 34 19.29 1.19 4.55
CA PHE A 34 19.55 -0.14 3.98
C PHE A 34 20.98 -0.56 4.31
N GLU A 35 21.13 -1.74 4.93
CA GLU A 35 22.42 -2.38 5.16
C GLU A 35 22.73 -3.32 3.99
N ALA A 36 23.88 -3.09 3.35
CA ALA A 36 24.35 -3.93 2.25
C ALA A 36 24.72 -5.32 2.76
N LYS A 37 24.32 -6.36 2.03
CA LYS A 37 24.75 -7.73 2.34
C LYS A 37 26.24 -7.88 2.04
N GLU A 38 26.94 -8.54 2.94
CA GLU A 38 28.35 -8.89 2.77
C GLU A 38 28.49 -10.38 2.45
N ALA A 39 29.55 -10.72 1.71
CA ALA A 39 29.86 -12.12 1.43
C ALA A 39 30.29 -12.82 2.73
N GLY A 40 29.65 -13.96 3.02
CA GLY A 40 30.05 -14.79 4.14
C GLY A 40 31.40 -15.43 3.86
N ILE A 41 32.42 -15.06 4.64
CA ILE A 41 33.76 -15.65 4.56
C ILE A 41 33.88 -16.95 5.38
N THR A 42 32.90 -17.24 6.22
CA THR A 42 32.89 -18.41 7.10
C THR A 42 32.39 -19.65 6.37
N TYR A 43 33.18 -20.73 6.43
CA TYR A 43 32.82 -22.00 5.83
C TYR A 43 31.70 -22.70 6.61
N SER A 44 30.64 -23.18 5.93
CA SER A 44 29.60 -24.01 6.54
C SER A 44 30.03 -25.48 6.49
N TYR A 45 30.32 -26.10 7.63
CA TYR A 45 30.61 -27.53 7.72
C TYR A 45 29.30 -28.33 7.80
N SER A 46 28.63 -28.52 6.66
CA SER A 46 27.48 -29.41 6.52
C SER A 46 27.90 -30.62 5.69
N GLU A 47 27.52 -31.83 6.10
CA GLU A 47 27.71 -33.03 5.26
C GLU A 47 26.95 -32.86 3.94
N ARG A 48 27.69 -32.70 2.83
CA ARG A 48 27.11 -32.59 1.48
C ARG A 48 27.31 -33.92 0.77
N PHE A 49 26.24 -34.71 0.67
CA PHE A 49 26.20 -35.87 -0.23
C PHE A 49 26.22 -35.35 -1.67
N HIS A 50 27.27 -35.69 -2.42
CA HIS A 50 27.52 -35.15 -3.75
C HIS A 50 26.83 -35.96 -4.87
N GLY A 51 26.16 -35.24 -5.79
CA GLY A 51 25.64 -35.73 -7.07
C GLY A 51 25.74 -34.62 -8.13
N PRO A 52 25.58 -34.90 -9.44
CA PRO A 52 25.72 -33.89 -10.51
C PRO A 52 24.69 -32.77 -10.33
N THR A 53 25.11 -31.61 -9.84
CA THR A 53 24.18 -30.54 -9.47
C THR A 53 23.87 -29.60 -10.64
N HIS A 54 24.68 -29.61 -11.72
CA HIS A 54 24.52 -28.81 -12.95
C HIS A 54 24.11 -27.32 -12.73
N THR A 55 24.39 -26.77 -11.56
CA THR A 55 23.97 -25.43 -11.15
C THR A 55 25.20 -24.66 -10.69
N ILE A 56 25.41 -23.49 -11.29
CA ILE A 56 26.48 -22.57 -10.93
C ILE A 56 25.90 -21.61 -9.89
N THR A 57 26.34 -21.71 -8.64
CA THR A 57 25.98 -20.78 -7.57
C THR A 57 27.10 -19.76 -7.39
N ASP A 58 26.88 -18.52 -7.84
CA ASP A 58 27.77 -17.40 -7.55
C ASP A 58 27.15 -16.51 -6.47
N GLN A 59 27.59 -16.74 -5.23
CA GLN A 59 27.16 -15.98 -4.07
C GLN A 59 27.53 -14.50 -4.20
N THR A 60 28.68 -14.19 -4.81
CA THR A 60 29.17 -12.81 -4.93
C THR A 60 28.30 -12.02 -5.90
N ALA A 61 28.00 -12.57 -7.07
CA ALA A 61 27.11 -11.94 -8.03
C ALA A 61 25.69 -11.75 -7.47
N ALA A 62 25.15 -12.74 -6.76
CA ALA A 62 23.83 -12.65 -6.14
C ALA A 62 23.76 -11.54 -5.07
N ILE A 63 24.80 -11.42 -4.24
CA ILE A 63 24.90 -10.35 -3.22
C ILE A 63 25.02 -8.98 -3.88
N ALA A 64 25.87 -8.85 -4.91
CA ALA A 64 26.03 -7.60 -5.65
C ALA A 64 24.71 -7.14 -6.29
N ALA A 65 23.99 -8.04 -6.96
CA ALA A 65 22.68 -7.74 -7.54
C ALA A 65 21.69 -7.26 -6.47
N HIS A 66 21.56 -7.99 -5.35
CA HIS A 66 20.68 -7.61 -4.25
C HIS A 66 20.97 -6.20 -3.69
N ASN A 67 22.26 -5.87 -3.51
CA ASN A 67 22.67 -4.59 -2.94
C ASN A 67 22.39 -3.40 -3.88
N VAL A 68 22.24 -3.64 -5.18
CA VAL A 68 21.83 -2.62 -6.16
C VAL A 68 20.31 -2.57 -6.27
N ASP A 69 19.66 -3.72 -6.45
CA ASP A 69 18.25 -3.82 -6.78
C ASP A 69 17.35 -3.41 -5.62
N VAL A 70 17.67 -3.82 -4.38
CA VAL A 70 16.80 -3.54 -3.23
C VAL A 70 16.74 -2.04 -2.91
N PRO A 71 17.85 -1.29 -2.83
CA PRO A 71 17.80 0.16 -2.67
C PRO A 71 17.11 0.88 -3.83
N ALA A 72 17.30 0.41 -5.06
CA ALA A 72 16.63 0.98 -6.23
C ALA A 72 15.11 0.77 -6.14
N ALA A 73 14.65 -0.43 -5.79
CA ALA A 73 13.24 -0.75 -5.59
C ALA A 73 12.62 0.07 -4.43
N ARG A 74 13.33 0.24 -3.31
CA ARG A 74 12.88 1.10 -2.20
C ARG A 74 12.69 2.55 -2.66
N ARG A 75 13.66 3.10 -3.40
CA ARG A 75 13.59 4.46 -3.94
C ARG A 75 12.43 4.62 -4.92
N ALA A 76 12.25 3.67 -5.83
CA ALA A 76 11.15 3.66 -6.79
C ALA A 76 9.78 3.59 -6.10
N TYR A 77 9.65 2.75 -5.07
CA TYR A 77 8.42 2.65 -4.26
C TYR A 77 8.07 3.97 -3.59
N CYS A 78 9.05 4.61 -2.94
CA CYS A 78 8.83 5.92 -2.32
C CYS A 78 8.47 7.00 -3.35
N ALA A 79 9.17 7.05 -4.49
CA ALA A 79 8.91 8.02 -5.54
C ALA A 79 7.50 7.86 -6.15
N ALA A 80 7.05 6.61 -6.31
CA ALA A 80 5.69 6.33 -6.79
C ALA A 80 4.63 6.86 -5.83
N LEU A 81 4.78 6.61 -4.52
CA LEU A 81 3.85 7.13 -3.50
C LEU A 81 3.90 8.65 -3.42
N ASP A 82 5.09 9.25 -3.44
CA ASP A 82 5.26 10.70 -3.47
C ASP A 82 4.50 11.29 -4.69
N SER A 83 4.67 10.70 -5.88
CA SER A 83 3.95 11.13 -7.09
C SER A 83 2.44 10.95 -7.02
N VAL A 84 1.94 9.90 -6.36
CA VAL A 84 0.49 9.70 -6.19
C VAL A 84 -0.09 10.75 -5.26
N VAL A 85 0.58 11.01 -4.15
CA VAL A 85 0.16 12.01 -3.16
C VAL A 85 0.17 13.42 -3.75
N ASP A 86 1.13 13.73 -4.62
CA ASP A 86 1.24 15.03 -5.29
C ASP A 86 0.12 15.33 -6.29
N ARG A 87 -0.57 14.30 -6.78
CA ARG A 87 -1.72 14.44 -7.69
C ARG A 87 -3.05 14.58 -6.95
N LEU A 88 -3.07 14.45 -5.63
CA LEU A 88 -4.27 14.62 -4.81
C LEU A 88 -4.68 16.10 -4.72
N ASP A 89 -5.93 16.35 -4.30
CA ASP A 89 -6.36 17.72 -4.04
C ASP A 89 -5.58 18.28 -2.83
N LYS A 90 -5.31 19.59 -2.79
CA LYS A 90 -4.46 20.21 -1.74
C LYS A 90 -4.80 19.77 -0.30
N ARG A 91 -6.09 19.69 0.04
CA ARG A 91 -6.57 19.25 1.36
C ARG A 91 -6.33 17.77 1.62
N GLU A 92 -6.47 16.93 0.59
CA GLU A 92 -6.20 15.49 0.67
C GLU A 92 -4.69 15.24 0.83
N GLN A 93 -3.88 15.95 0.03
CA GLN A 93 -2.42 15.92 0.13
C GLN A 93 -1.93 16.33 1.52
N GLN A 94 -2.45 17.45 2.06
CA GLN A 94 -2.11 17.92 3.39
C GLN A 94 -2.44 16.86 4.46
N LEU A 95 -3.64 16.26 4.39
CA LEU A 95 -4.02 15.17 5.30
C LEU A 95 -3.03 14.00 5.24
N VAL A 96 -2.75 13.51 4.03
CA VAL A 96 -1.93 12.32 3.84
C VAL A 96 -0.49 12.58 4.30
N ARG A 97 0.09 13.73 3.95
CA ARG A 97 1.44 14.09 4.35
C ARG A 97 1.57 14.20 5.86
N GLU A 98 0.69 14.99 6.48
CA GLU A 98 0.79 15.34 7.89
C GLU A 98 0.47 14.16 8.81
N ARG A 99 -0.50 13.33 8.42
CA ARG A 99 -0.86 12.14 9.22
C ARG A 99 -0.01 10.92 8.89
N TYR A 100 0.08 10.56 7.61
CA TYR A 100 0.51 9.22 7.22
C TYR A 100 1.94 9.15 6.71
N MET A 101 2.54 10.26 6.29
CA MET A 101 3.91 10.26 5.74
C MET A 101 4.96 10.82 6.70
N ARG A 102 4.55 11.64 7.70
CA ARG A 102 5.48 12.14 8.71
C ARG A 102 6.06 10.99 9.54
N ARG A 103 7.29 11.20 10.03
CA ARG A 103 7.97 10.26 10.91
C ARG A 103 7.24 10.15 12.25
N ASP A 104 6.75 11.26 12.77
CA ASP A 104 6.06 11.30 14.06
C ASP A 104 4.62 10.83 13.89
N GLU A 105 4.15 10.04 14.85
CA GLU A 105 2.76 9.60 14.86
C GLU A 105 1.87 10.73 15.36
N VAL A 106 1.11 11.32 14.44
CA VAL A 106 0.17 12.42 14.74
C VAL A 106 -1.23 11.84 14.89
N TYR A 107 -2.00 12.30 15.88
CA TYR A 107 -3.38 11.82 16.06
C TYR A 107 -4.39 12.51 15.13
N ASP A 108 -5.56 11.88 14.90
CA ASP A 108 -6.61 12.41 14.00
C ASP A 108 -7.04 13.80 14.47
N TYR A 109 -7.21 13.97 15.78
CA TYR A 109 -7.65 15.21 16.39
C TYR A 109 -6.65 16.35 16.25
N THR A 110 -5.34 16.06 16.25
CA THR A 110 -4.33 17.08 16.01
C THR A 110 -4.43 17.60 14.59
N VAL A 111 -4.66 16.71 13.62
CA VAL A 111 -4.73 17.09 12.21
C VAL A 111 -5.97 17.94 11.92
N TYR A 112 -7.16 17.49 12.33
CA TYR A 112 -8.39 18.22 12.00
C TYR A 112 -8.57 19.54 12.79
N ASN A 113 -7.96 19.67 13.97
CA ASN A 113 -8.04 20.90 14.76
C ASN A 113 -6.88 21.90 14.52
N HIS A 114 -5.65 21.42 14.29
CA HIS A 114 -4.46 22.28 14.32
C HIS A 114 -3.67 22.32 13.01
N VAL A 115 -3.85 21.34 12.12
CA VAL A 115 -3.14 21.30 10.83
C VAL A 115 -4.00 21.90 9.73
N PHE A 116 -5.28 21.57 9.69
CA PHE A 116 -6.20 22.17 8.73
C PHE A 116 -6.53 23.62 9.11
N ASP A 117 -6.43 24.51 8.11
CA ASP A 117 -6.80 25.91 8.22
C ASP A 117 -7.82 26.28 7.11
N PRO A 118 -9.08 26.61 7.46
CA PRO A 118 -9.66 26.56 8.81
C PRO A 118 -9.82 25.12 9.34
N PRO A 119 -9.94 24.92 10.67
CA PRO A 119 -10.19 23.61 11.27
C PRO A 119 -11.42 22.93 10.67
N VAL A 120 -11.38 21.60 10.57
CA VAL A 120 -12.46 20.80 9.98
C VAL A 120 -13.10 19.88 11.01
N SER A 121 -14.40 19.61 10.86
CA SER A 121 -15.07 18.64 11.72
C SER A 121 -14.56 17.23 11.47
N LYS A 122 -14.69 16.36 12.48
CA LYS A 122 -14.35 14.92 12.39
C LYS A 122 -14.97 14.25 11.16
N ASP A 123 -16.23 14.52 10.87
CA ASP A 123 -16.92 13.91 9.72
C ASP A 123 -16.35 14.39 8.38
N THR A 124 -16.01 15.68 8.30
CA THR A 124 -15.39 16.27 7.10
C THR A 124 -14.00 15.68 6.89
N TYR A 125 -13.20 15.56 7.95
CA TYR A 125 -11.90 14.89 7.93
C TYR A 125 -12.02 13.44 7.42
N VAL A 126 -12.98 12.69 7.96
CA VAL A 126 -13.23 11.29 7.57
C VAL A 126 -13.62 11.19 6.08
N LYS A 127 -14.39 12.13 5.55
CA LYS A 127 -14.74 12.20 4.12
C LYS A 127 -13.51 12.52 3.26
N ILE A 128 -12.70 13.51 3.64
CA ILE A 128 -11.45 13.87 2.94
C ILE A 128 -10.52 12.66 2.89
N ARG A 129 -10.29 11.99 4.04
CA ARG A 129 -9.46 10.78 4.11
C ARG A 129 -9.96 9.69 3.17
N SER A 130 -11.26 9.41 3.20
CA SER A 130 -11.83 8.32 2.38
C SER A 130 -11.73 8.60 0.89
N LYS A 131 -11.92 9.86 0.49
CA LYS A 131 -11.76 10.30 -0.91
C LYS A 131 -10.29 10.25 -1.34
N ALA A 132 -9.37 10.70 -0.49
CA ALA A 132 -7.93 10.60 -0.73
C ALA A 132 -7.52 9.14 -0.95
N PHE A 133 -7.91 8.25 -0.04
CA PHE A 133 -7.58 6.83 -0.10
C PHE A 133 -8.19 6.14 -1.32
N TYR A 134 -9.43 6.48 -1.67
CA TYR A 134 -10.04 5.98 -2.89
C TYR A 134 -9.23 6.37 -4.14
N LYS A 135 -8.85 7.64 -4.28
CA LYS A 135 -8.02 8.12 -5.40
C LYS A 135 -6.64 7.46 -5.41
N MET A 136 -6.01 7.31 -4.26
CA MET A 136 -4.72 6.64 -4.12
C MET A 136 -4.82 5.18 -4.53
N ALA A 137 -5.86 4.45 -4.11
CA ALA A 137 -6.05 3.04 -4.49
C ALA A 137 -6.12 2.86 -6.01
N LEU A 138 -6.87 3.73 -6.69
CA LEU A 138 -6.98 3.71 -8.15
C LEU A 138 -5.65 4.03 -8.82
N ALA A 139 -4.96 5.08 -8.37
CA ALA A 139 -3.67 5.46 -8.93
C ALA A 139 -2.58 4.40 -8.71
N LEU A 140 -2.57 3.75 -7.54
CA LEU A 140 -1.60 2.70 -7.22
C LEU A 140 -1.91 1.38 -7.95
N THR A 141 -3.18 1.10 -8.22
CA THR A 141 -3.58 0.01 -9.11
C THR A 141 -3.08 0.26 -10.53
N ASP A 142 -3.25 1.48 -11.06
CA ASP A 142 -2.78 1.86 -12.39
C ASP A 142 -1.25 1.73 -12.53
N LEU A 143 -0.51 2.04 -11.47
CA LEU A 143 0.94 1.83 -11.40
C LEU A 143 1.36 0.37 -11.18
N GLY A 144 0.42 -0.57 -11.07
CA GLY A 144 0.70 -2.00 -10.84
C GLY A 144 1.23 -2.33 -9.44
N LEU A 145 1.11 -1.41 -8.47
CA LEU A 145 1.54 -1.62 -7.08
C LEU A 145 0.48 -2.28 -6.21
N LEU A 146 -0.76 -2.34 -6.69
CA LEU A 146 -1.91 -2.95 -6.02
C LEU A 146 -2.75 -3.72 -7.04
N SER A 147 -3.39 -4.81 -6.60
CA SER A 147 -4.43 -5.50 -7.37
C SER A 147 -5.80 -4.98 -6.94
N LEU A 148 -6.60 -4.53 -7.92
CA LEU A 148 -7.94 -4.02 -7.69
C LEU A 148 -8.88 -5.08 -7.08
N ASP A 149 -8.73 -6.33 -7.51
CA ASP A 149 -9.57 -7.46 -7.07
C ASP A 149 -9.53 -7.63 -5.55
N SER A 150 -8.37 -7.36 -4.94
CA SER A 150 -8.19 -7.45 -3.47
C SER A 150 -9.00 -6.42 -2.68
N LEU A 151 -9.39 -5.32 -3.33
CA LEU A 151 -10.05 -4.17 -2.71
C LEU A 151 -11.54 -4.09 -3.04
N MET A 152 -12.03 -4.90 -3.98
CA MET A 152 -13.43 -4.93 -4.37
C MET A 152 -14.33 -5.32 -3.19
N LYS A 153 -15.49 -4.66 -3.10
CA LYS A 153 -16.52 -5.01 -2.13
C LYS A 153 -17.17 -6.32 -2.57
N ASN A 154 -16.85 -7.41 -1.87
CA ASN A 154 -17.48 -8.72 -2.09
C ASN A 154 -18.95 -8.69 -1.60
N GLY A 155 -19.81 -8.03 -2.37
CA GLY A 155 -21.25 -7.91 -2.11
C GLY A 155 -22.11 -8.98 -2.78
N SER A 156 -21.53 -9.92 -3.54
CA SER A 156 -22.30 -10.99 -4.22
C SER A 156 -22.36 -12.31 -3.45
N SER A 157 -21.45 -12.61 -2.52
CA SER A 157 -21.41 -13.94 -1.90
C SER A 157 -22.38 -14.12 -0.72
N MET A 158 -22.64 -13.07 0.09
CA MET A 158 -23.54 -13.21 1.25
C MET A 158 -25.02 -12.92 0.93
N LYS A 159 -25.31 -12.14 -0.12
CA LYS A 159 -26.70 -11.92 -0.55
C LYS A 159 -27.31 -13.15 -1.24
N GLN A 160 -26.51 -13.95 -1.94
CA GLN A 160 -26.98 -15.21 -2.55
C GLN A 160 -27.28 -16.27 -1.49
N GLU A 161 -26.42 -16.48 -0.50
CA GLU A 161 -26.69 -17.45 0.58
C GLU A 161 -27.89 -17.06 1.44
N GLU A 162 -28.07 -15.76 1.73
CA GLU A 162 -29.20 -15.29 2.55
C GLU A 162 -30.54 -15.23 1.77
N LEU A 163 -30.51 -15.04 0.45
CA LEU A 163 -31.70 -15.22 -0.40
C LEU A 163 -32.03 -16.71 -0.61
N MET A 164 -31.02 -17.57 -0.75
CA MET A 164 -31.20 -19.03 -0.86
C MET A 164 -31.73 -19.63 0.46
N SER A 165 -31.30 -19.12 1.62
CA SER A 165 -31.80 -19.58 2.93
C SER A 165 -33.24 -19.10 3.22
N LYS A 166 -33.71 -18.04 2.54
CA LYS A 166 -35.07 -17.48 2.70
C LYS A 166 -36.05 -17.94 1.61
N GLY A 167 -35.62 -18.81 0.69
CA GLY A 167 -36.51 -19.49 -0.27
C GLY A 167 -37.28 -18.57 -1.23
N LEU A 168 -36.82 -17.34 -1.46
CA LEU A 168 -37.48 -16.40 -2.38
C LEU A 168 -36.75 -16.40 -3.73
N PRO A 169 -37.45 -16.62 -4.85
CA PRO A 169 -36.83 -16.63 -6.16
C PRO A 169 -36.30 -15.24 -6.54
N SER A 170 -35.11 -15.23 -7.13
CA SER A 170 -34.46 -14.04 -7.68
C SER A 170 -35.33 -13.46 -8.81
N VAL A 171 -35.98 -12.32 -8.56
CA VAL A 171 -36.62 -11.53 -9.61
C VAL A 171 -35.55 -10.63 -10.22
N TYR A 172 -35.42 -10.69 -11.54
CA TYR A 172 -34.48 -9.92 -12.37
C TYR A 172 -34.48 -8.42 -12.08
#